data_AF-A0A843LHU7-F1
#
_entry.id   AF-A0A843LHU7-F1
#
_cell.length_a   1.000
_cell.length_b   1.000
_cell.length_c   1.000
_cell.angle_alpha   90.00
_cell.angle_beta   90.00
_cell.angle_gamma   90.00
#
_symmetry.space_group_name_H-M   'P 1'
#
loop_
_entity.id
_entity.type
_entity.pdbx_description
1 polymer ?
#
loop_
_entity_poly.entity_id
_entity_poly.type
_entity_poly.pdbx_seq_one_letter_code
_entity_poly.pdbx_strand_id
1 'polypeptide(L)'
;MAALLLIFLFSLEGGQATPALKEPLQDGDFCNRLKVTGTGAFEVGVSVKDREIALEYSNFMYGDGDLEMDSGTVEAQRAADVPAGDGSSSMLLNLWEGSRITYSGKTPMVGMKYIHSKAFWGGIGAEISESYSVTEMDREDSSIFASTNPGAYTTDPRRLEEMLRASQVHTVGITAKNSFNGTWQTDAHMHKMFSKDIRAHEMFSGTFEVEKTIKFRESPVAEEKQTGCDGIDC
;
A
#
# COMPACT_ATOMS: atom_id res chain seq x y z
N MET A 1 1.24 29.84 -78.70
CA MET A 1 2.19 29.39 -77.67
C MET A 1 2.18 30.42 -76.55
N ALA A 2 1.62 30.09 -75.39
CA ALA A 2 1.84 30.68 -74.06
C ALA A 2 0.60 30.37 -73.19
N ALA A 3 0.71 29.32 -72.38
CA ALA A 3 -0.23 29.03 -71.31
C ALA A 3 0.11 29.92 -70.11
N LEU A 4 -0.89 30.52 -69.46
CA LEU A 4 -0.71 31.12 -68.13
C LEU A 4 -1.67 30.44 -67.14
N LEU A 5 -1.02 29.78 -66.18
CA LEU A 5 -1.57 29.05 -65.05
C LEU A 5 -2.16 30.05 -64.03
N LEU A 6 -3.42 29.88 -63.65
CA LEU A 6 -4.04 30.60 -62.52
C LEU A 6 -3.96 29.70 -61.28
N ILE A 7 -3.05 30.02 -60.36
CA ILE A 7 -2.92 29.35 -59.07
C ILE A 7 -3.87 30.03 -58.08
N PHE A 8 -4.90 29.30 -57.64
CA PHE A 8 -5.74 29.67 -56.51
C PHE A 8 -4.96 29.46 -55.20
N LEU A 9 -4.62 30.54 -54.51
CA LEU A 9 -4.18 30.51 -53.11
C LEU A 9 -5.42 30.52 -52.21
N PHE A 10 -5.85 29.34 -51.78
CA PHE A 10 -6.77 29.22 -50.64
C PHE A 10 -5.97 29.47 -49.36
N SER A 11 -6.20 30.60 -48.74
CA SER A 11 -5.77 30.91 -47.37
C SER A 11 -6.42 29.89 -46.43
N LEU A 12 -5.66 28.90 -45.96
CA LEU A 12 -6.01 28.16 -44.75
C LEU A 12 -5.83 29.10 -43.56
N GLU A 13 -6.87 29.87 -43.23
CA GLU A 13 -6.98 30.46 -41.92
C GLU A 13 -7.08 29.31 -40.92
N GLY A 14 -5.97 29.09 -40.20
CA GLY A 14 -5.85 28.05 -39.20
C GLY A 14 -6.91 28.24 -38.13
N GLY A 15 -7.87 27.32 -38.09
CA GLY A 15 -8.70 27.15 -36.90
C GLY A 15 -7.79 26.87 -35.72
N GLN A 16 -7.67 27.82 -34.79
CA GLN A 16 -7.07 27.56 -33.49
C GLN A 16 -7.92 26.51 -32.80
N ALA A 17 -7.46 25.26 -32.84
CA ALA A 17 -7.98 24.22 -31.98
C ALA A 17 -7.89 24.75 -30.54
N THR A 18 -9.03 24.85 -29.86
CA THR A 18 -9.05 25.11 -28.42
C THR A 18 -8.10 24.12 -27.75
N PRO A 19 -7.16 24.56 -26.90
CA PRO A 19 -6.31 23.64 -26.17
C PRO A 19 -7.19 22.64 -25.44
N ALA A 20 -6.84 21.36 -25.52
CA ALA A 20 -7.58 20.32 -24.82
C ALA A 20 -7.75 20.74 -23.35
N LEU A 21 -9.00 20.77 -22.88
CA LEU A 21 -9.28 20.98 -21.47
C LEU A 21 -8.50 19.92 -20.70
N LYS A 22 -7.54 20.35 -19.87
CA LYS A 22 -6.82 19.45 -18.99
C LYS A 22 -7.86 18.88 -18.03
N GLU A 23 -8.21 17.60 -18.22
CA GLU A 23 -9.14 16.92 -17.33
C GLU A 23 -8.63 17.09 -15.89
N PRO A 24 -9.51 17.39 -14.93
CA PRO A 24 -9.10 17.47 -13.55
C PRO A 24 -8.49 16.11 -13.16
N LEU A 25 -7.32 16.14 -12.52
CA LEU A 25 -6.74 14.95 -11.94
C LEU A 25 -7.74 14.43 -10.89
N GLN A 26 -8.35 13.27 -11.14
CA GLN A 26 -9.29 12.64 -10.22
C GLN A 26 -8.56 11.55 -9.47
N ASP A 27 -8.01 11.90 -8.31
CA ASP A 27 -7.45 10.90 -7.40
C ASP A 27 -8.60 10.27 -6.59
N GLY A 28 -8.58 8.94 -6.49
CA GLY A 28 -9.46 8.20 -5.59
C GLY A 28 -8.83 8.08 -4.21
N ASP A 29 -9.54 8.56 -3.19
CA ASP A 29 -9.18 8.34 -1.79
C ASP A 29 -10.30 7.56 -1.10
N PHE A 30 -9.94 6.60 -0.25
CA PHE A 30 -10.85 5.82 0.57
C PHE A 30 -10.53 6.04 2.05
N CYS A 31 -11.54 6.39 2.84
CA CYS A 31 -11.43 6.47 4.29
C CYS A 31 -12.61 5.74 4.93
N ASN A 32 -12.30 4.77 5.78
CA ASN A 32 -13.27 4.08 6.61
C ASN A 32 -12.83 4.17 8.06
N ARG A 33 -13.72 4.69 8.92
CA ARG A 33 -13.52 4.68 10.36
C ARG A 33 -14.72 4.01 11.01
N LEU A 34 -14.45 2.93 11.72
CA LEU A 34 -15.49 2.10 12.32
C LEU A 34 -15.19 1.94 13.80
N LYS A 35 -16.15 2.37 14.63
CA LYS A 35 -16.18 2.07 16.06
C LYS A 35 -17.46 1.32 16.35
N VAL A 36 -17.33 0.10 16.87
CA VAL A 36 -18.46 -0.77 17.17
C VAL A 36 -18.24 -1.45 18.52
N THR A 37 -19.31 -1.54 19.31
CA THR A 37 -19.33 -2.28 20.57
C THR A 37 -20.69 -2.96 20.65
N GLY A 38 -20.72 -4.26 20.90
CA GLY A 38 -21.96 -5.00 21.03
C GLY A 38 -21.77 -6.51 21.05
N THR A 39 -22.90 -7.22 21.09
CA THR A 39 -22.94 -8.69 21.15
C THR A 39 -23.78 -9.21 20.00
N GLY A 40 -23.30 -10.25 19.32
CA GLY A 40 -24.03 -10.99 18.29
C GLY A 40 -23.17 -11.27 17.07
N ALA A 41 -23.82 -11.62 15.96
CA ALA A 41 -23.15 -11.88 14.70
C ALA A 41 -22.64 -10.59 14.05
N PHE A 42 -21.41 -10.63 13.54
CA PHE A 42 -20.80 -9.53 12.80
C PHE A 42 -19.97 -10.03 11.62
N GLU A 43 -19.83 -9.15 10.64
CA GLU A 43 -18.96 -9.30 9.48
C GLU A 43 -18.42 -7.91 9.16
N VAL A 44 -17.08 -7.78 9.08
CA VAL A 44 -16.40 -6.52 8.78
C VAL A 44 -15.34 -6.80 7.73
N GLY A 45 -15.39 -6.04 6.64
CA GLY A 45 -14.50 -6.25 5.50
C GLY A 45 -14.12 -4.94 4.81
N VAL A 46 -12.84 -4.80 4.49
CA VAL A 46 -12.32 -3.78 3.56
C VAL A 46 -11.50 -4.49 2.51
N SER A 47 -11.70 -4.14 1.25
CA SER A 47 -10.86 -4.59 0.15
C SER A 47 -10.53 -3.40 -0.74
N VAL A 48 -9.23 -3.22 -0.99
CA VAL A 48 -8.72 -2.18 -1.88
C VAL A 48 -7.80 -2.82 -2.90
N LYS A 49 -8.02 -2.47 -4.17
CA LYS A 49 -7.21 -2.94 -5.28
C LYS A 49 -6.90 -1.76 -6.18
N ASP A 50 -5.73 -1.18 -5.96
CA ASP A 50 -5.26 -0.03 -6.72
C ASP A 50 -4.05 -0.44 -7.56
N ARG A 51 -4.22 -0.38 -8.87
CA ARG A 51 -3.17 -0.76 -9.84
C ARG A 51 -2.16 0.34 -10.06
N GLU A 52 -2.54 1.60 -9.87
CA GLU A 52 -1.67 2.77 -10.07
C GLU A 52 -0.56 2.81 -9.01
N ILE A 53 -0.87 2.40 -7.78
CA ILE A 53 0.11 2.31 -6.68
C ILE A 53 0.60 0.88 -6.41
N ALA A 54 0.27 -0.08 -7.28
CA ALA A 54 0.66 -1.49 -7.17
C ALA A 54 0.20 -2.21 -5.88
N LEU A 55 -0.97 -1.85 -5.34
CA LEU A 55 -1.51 -2.33 -4.08
C LEU A 55 -2.68 -3.31 -4.28
N GLU A 56 -2.62 -4.46 -3.61
CA GLU A 56 -3.79 -5.26 -3.29
C GLU A 56 -3.85 -5.46 -1.77
N TYR A 57 -4.94 -5.01 -1.16
CA TYR A 57 -5.18 -5.07 0.27
C TYR A 57 -6.57 -5.66 0.55
N SER A 58 -6.65 -6.52 1.55
CA SER A 58 -7.93 -6.91 2.13
C SER A 58 -7.79 -7.23 3.59
N ASN A 59 -8.74 -6.78 4.40
CA ASN A 59 -8.90 -7.18 5.78
C ASN A 59 -10.35 -7.59 5.99
N PHE A 60 -10.57 -8.81 6.44
CA PHE A 60 -11.89 -9.38 6.61
C PHE A 60 -11.95 -10.16 7.91
N MET A 61 -13.03 -10.00 8.66
CA MET A 61 -13.30 -10.79 9.85
C MET A 61 -14.80 -10.98 10.08
N TYR A 62 -15.16 -12.10 10.68
CA TYR A 62 -16.51 -12.42 11.07
C TYR A 62 -16.53 -13.28 12.34
N GLY A 63 -17.62 -13.21 13.08
CA GLY A 63 -17.78 -13.92 14.33
C GLY A 63 -19.18 -13.77 14.91
N ASP A 64 -19.40 -14.42 16.05
CA ASP A 64 -20.63 -14.32 16.83
C ASP A 64 -20.27 -14.34 18.32
N GLY A 65 -20.30 -13.17 18.94
CA GLY A 65 -19.83 -12.96 20.31
C GLY A 65 -19.85 -11.50 20.72
N ASP A 66 -19.16 -11.20 21.82
CA ASP A 66 -18.92 -9.85 22.30
C ASP A 66 -17.75 -9.24 21.53
N LEU A 67 -17.98 -8.10 20.87
CA LEU A 67 -17.01 -7.37 20.08
C LEU A 67 -16.90 -5.93 20.57
N GLU A 68 -15.68 -5.47 20.83
CA GLU A 68 -15.31 -4.07 20.85
C GLU A 68 -14.24 -3.83 19.78
N MET A 69 -14.49 -2.90 18.87
CA MET A 69 -13.56 -2.57 17.79
C MET A 69 -13.51 -1.06 17.56
N ASP A 70 -12.31 -0.54 17.41
CA ASP A 70 -12.02 0.80 16.90
C ASP A 70 -11.00 0.63 15.77
N SER A 71 -11.41 0.91 14.53
CA SER A 71 -10.57 0.74 13.34
C SER A 71 -10.63 1.93 12.42
N GLY A 72 -9.52 2.18 11.75
CA GLY A 72 -9.39 3.17 10.70
C GLY A 72 -8.61 2.58 9.54
N THR A 73 -9.12 2.74 8.33
CA THR A 73 -8.41 2.45 7.09
C THR A 73 -8.43 3.70 6.22
N VAL A 74 -7.26 4.12 5.78
CA VAL A 74 -7.07 5.21 4.83
C VAL A 74 -6.27 4.64 3.68
N GLU A 75 -6.82 4.71 2.48
CA GLU A 75 -6.09 4.52 1.24
C GLU A 75 -6.19 5.80 0.41
N ALA A 76 -5.06 6.20 -0.17
CA ALA A 76 -4.98 7.35 -1.02
C ALA A 76 -3.98 7.07 -2.14
N GLN A 77 -4.41 7.33 -3.38
CA GLN A 77 -3.52 7.22 -4.55
C GLN A 77 -2.33 8.17 -4.44
N ARG A 78 -2.53 9.31 -3.76
CA ARG A 78 -1.45 10.19 -3.36
C ARG A 78 -1.06 9.90 -1.93
N ALA A 79 0.24 9.69 -1.72
CA ALA A 79 0.76 9.43 -0.40
C ALA A 79 0.37 10.59 0.55
N ALA A 80 -0.40 10.26 1.56
CA ALA A 80 -0.88 11.21 2.55
C ALA A 80 0.10 11.26 3.72
N ASP A 81 0.24 12.45 4.32
CA ASP A 81 0.98 12.63 5.56
C ASP A 81 0.24 11.95 6.71
N VAL A 82 0.72 10.79 7.12
CA VAL A 82 0.22 10.07 8.30
C VAL A 82 1.25 10.19 9.41
N PRO A 83 0.85 10.53 10.66
CA PRO A 83 1.77 10.52 11.79
C PRO A 83 2.40 9.14 11.91
N ALA A 84 3.73 9.09 11.78
CA ALA A 84 4.47 7.89 12.12
C ALA A 84 4.23 7.62 13.61
N GLY A 85 3.57 6.52 13.95
CA GLY A 85 3.27 6.14 15.34
C GLY A 85 4.50 5.91 16.23
N ASP A 86 5.71 6.22 15.74
CA ASP A 86 7.01 6.08 16.41
C ASP A 86 7.67 7.43 16.80
N GLY A 87 6.98 8.57 16.59
CA GLY A 87 7.54 9.90 16.89
C GLY A 87 8.55 10.42 15.87
N SER A 88 8.73 9.74 14.74
CA SER A 88 9.46 10.25 13.58
C SER A 88 8.58 11.17 12.71
N SER A 89 9.20 11.89 11.78
CA SER A 89 8.51 12.77 10.82
C SER A 89 7.36 12.03 10.12
N SER A 90 6.26 12.75 9.87
CA SER A 90 5.13 12.30 9.05
C SER A 90 5.56 11.38 7.89
N MET A 91 4.93 10.22 7.78
CA MET A 91 5.19 9.27 6.71
C MET A 91 4.18 9.51 5.58
N LEU A 92 4.71 9.68 4.37
CA LEU A 92 3.92 9.65 3.15
C LEU A 92 3.51 8.19 2.86
N LEU A 93 2.28 7.84 3.25
CA LEU A 93 1.71 6.51 3.08
C LEU A 93 0.54 6.54 2.11
N ASN A 94 0.42 5.49 1.29
CA ASN A 94 -0.73 5.30 0.42
C ASN A 94 -1.79 4.43 1.06
N LEU A 95 -1.40 3.57 1.99
CA LEU A 95 -2.33 2.84 2.84
C LEU A 95 -1.82 2.93 4.28
N TRP A 96 -2.74 3.30 5.16
CA TRP A 96 -2.60 3.11 6.59
C TRP A 96 -3.85 2.42 7.10
N GLU A 97 -3.66 1.39 7.90
CA GLU A 97 -4.72 0.81 8.69
C GLU A 97 -4.24 0.65 10.12
N GLY A 98 -5.10 0.98 11.07
CA GLY A 98 -4.90 0.70 12.48
C GLY A 98 -6.17 0.18 13.09
N SER A 99 -6.07 -0.85 13.92
CA SER A 99 -7.22 -1.38 14.65
C SER A 99 -6.88 -1.74 16.10
N ARG A 100 -7.86 -1.55 16.96
CA ARG A 100 -7.90 -2.11 18.32
C ARG A 100 -9.15 -2.96 18.42
N ILE A 101 -8.99 -4.25 18.68
CA ILE A 101 -10.06 -5.25 18.71
C ILE A 101 -9.99 -6.01 20.02
N THR A 102 -11.12 -6.11 20.71
CA THR A 102 -11.34 -7.03 21.79
C THR A 102 -12.52 -7.93 21.42
N TYR A 103 -12.33 -9.25 21.53
CA TYR A 103 -13.34 -10.24 21.20
C TYR A 103 -13.42 -11.31 22.27
N SER A 104 -14.65 -11.74 22.59
CA SER A 104 -14.89 -12.95 23.38
C SER A 104 -16.17 -13.64 22.90
N GLY A 105 -16.12 -14.94 22.64
CA GLY A 105 -17.27 -15.69 22.17
C GLY A 105 -17.09 -17.20 22.23
N LYS A 106 -18.21 -17.93 22.23
CA LYS A 106 -18.20 -19.40 22.14
C LYS A 106 -17.85 -19.86 20.72
N THR A 107 -18.30 -19.13 19.72
CA THR A 107 -17.97 -19.35 18.32
C THR A 107 -16.63 -18.66 18.04
N PRO A 108 -15.66 -19.30 17.40
CA PRO A 108 -14.42 -18.62 17.03
C PRO A 108 -14.69 -17.46 16.06
N MET A 109 -14.14 -16.29 16.33
CA MET A 109 -13.98 -15.23 15.34
C MET A 109 -12.88 -15.65 14.36
N VAL A 110 -13.19 -15.59 13.07
CA VAL A 110 -12.25 -15.89 11.99
C VAL A 110 -11.90 -14.59 11.28
N GLY A 111 -10.62 -14.37 11.02
CA GLY A 111 -10.18 -13.22 10.25
C GLY A 111 -9.01 -13.53 9.34
N MET A 112 -8.91 -12.72 8.29
CA MET A 112 -7.90 -12.80 7.25
C MET A 112 -7.46 -11.38 6.89
N LYS A 113 -6.16 -11.15 6.88
CA LYS A 113 -5.55 -9.91 6.41
C LYS A 113 -4.57 -10.23 5.30
N TYR A 114 -4.54 -9.40 4.28
CA TYR A 114 -3.71 -9.55 3.10
C TYR A 114 -3.21 -8.19 2.64
N ILE A 115 -1.92 -8.10 2.37
CA ILE A 115 -1.30 -6.91 1.78
C ILE A 115 -0.23 -7.34 0.80
N HIS A 116 -0.33 -6.88 -0.44
CA HIS A 116 0.55 -7.28 -1.52
C HIS A 116 0.96 -6.08 -2.38
N SER A 117 2.26 -5.80 -2.37
CA SER A 117 2.93 -4.94 -3.34
C SER A 117 3.27 -5.72 -4.59
N LYS A 118 2.41 -5.64 -5.62
CA LYS A 118 2.55 -6.48 -6.81
C LYS A 118 3.68 -6.03 -7.71
N ALA A 119 4.70 -6.87 -7.88
CA ALA A 119 5.80 -6.63 -8.81
C ALA A 119 5.33 -6.38 -10.25
N PHE A 120 4.28 -7.08 -10.70
CA PHE A 120 3.72 -6.90 -12.05
C PHE A 120 3.17 -5.48 -12.31
N TRP A 121 2.78 -4.75 -11.26
CA TRP A 121 2.32 -3.36 -11.34
C TRP A 121 3.40 -2.35 -10.93
N GLY A 122 4.65 -2.77 -10.81
CA GLY A 122 5.77 -1.92 -10.40
C GLY A 122 6.03 -1.89 -8.89
N GLY A 123 5.35 -2.73 -8.11
CA GLY A 123 5.62 -2.96 -6.68
C GLY A 123 6.89 -3.78 -6.42
N ILE A 124 7.14 -4.13 -5.16
CA ILE A 124 8.36 -4.89 -4.76
C ILE A 124 8.22 -6.41 -4.72
N GLY A 125 7.05 -6.93 -5.08
CA GLY A 125 6.77 -8.36 -4.98
C GLY A 125 6.75 -8.85 -3.54
N ALA A 126 6.41 -7.97 -2.58
CA ALA A 126 6.26 -8.29 -1.17
C ALA A 126 4.79 -8.52 -0.83
N GLU A 127 4.53 -9.55 -0.06
CA GLU A 127 3.22 -10.05 0.31
C GLU A 127 3.26 -10.45 1.79
N ILE A 128 2.23 -10.04 2.54
CA ILE A 128 2.03 -10.49 3.92
C ILE A 128 0.56 -10.91 4.03
N SER A 129 0.34 -12.13 4.51
CA SER A 129 -0.98 -12.66 4.81
C SER A 129 -1.04 -13.12 6.27
N GLU A 130 -2.08 -12.70 6.98
CA GLU A 130 -2.39 -13.18 8.32
C GLU A 130 -3.75 -13.86 8.31
N SER A 131 -3.89 -14.93 9.08
CA SER A 131 -5.20 -15.56 9.32
C SER A 131 -5.31 -16.02 10.75
N TYR A 132 -6.47 -15.88 11.36
CA TYR A 132 -6.72 -16.31 12.73
C TYR A 132 -8.11 -16.90 12.90
N SER A 133 -8.24 -17.77 13.89
CA SER A 133 -9.50 -18.36 14.38
C SER A 133 -9.42 -18.44 15.90
N VAL A 134 -10.12 -17.56 16.59
CA VAL A 134 -9.92 -17.32 18.04
C VAL A 134 -11.25 -17.19 18.79
N THR A 135 -11.31 -17.71 20.01
CA THR A 135 -12.49 -17.53 20.88
C THR A 135 -12.35 -16.31 21.79
N GLU A 136 -11.11 -15.88 22.05
CA GLU A 136 -10.78 -14.69 22.83
C GLU A 136 -9.62 -13.97 22.14
N MET A 137 -9.67 -12.65 22.07
CA MET A 137 -8.62 -11.82 21.49
C MET A 137 -8.61 -10.42 22.11
N ASP A 138 -7.42 -9.90 22.38
CA ASP A 138 -7.13 -8.49 22.58
C ASP A 138 -5.97 -8.13 21.65
N ARG A 139 -6.25 -7.31 20.63
CA ARG A 139 -5.35 -7.03 19.51
C ARG A 139 -5.26 -5.53 19.28
N GLU A 140 -4.05 -5.04 19.19
CA GLU A 140 -3.72 -3.73 18.62
C GLU A 140 -2.78 -3.96 17.44
N ASP A 141 -3.14 -3.41 16.28
CA ASP A 141 -2.35 -3.60 15.07
C ASP A 141 -2.30 -2.36 14.18
N SER A 142 -1.29 -2.37 13.31
CA SER A 142 -1.06 -1.34 12.31
C SER A 142 -0.50 -1.98 11.05
N SER A 143 -1.06 -1.61 9.91
CA SER A 143 -0.60 -2.03 8.58
C SER A 143 -0.28 -0.79 7.75
N ILE A 144 0.86 -0.80 7.09
CA ILE A 144 1.31 0.32 6.26
C ILE A 144 1.73 -0.15 4.87
N PHE A 145 1.42 0.69 3.87
CA PHE A 145 2.00 0.58 2.55
C PHE A 145 2.34 1.95 1.98
N ALA A 146 3.51 2.02 1.36
CA ALA A 146 4.02 3.21 0.68
C ALA A 146 4.30 2.90 -0.79
N SER A 147 3.81 3.78 -1.67
CA SER A 147 3.84 3.63 -3.13
C SER A 147 5.26 3.59 -3.71
N THR A 148 5.28 3.12 -4.94
CA THR A 148 6.41 2.99 -5.86
C THR A 148 6.76 4.31 -6.56
N ASN A 149 5.85 5.29 -6.54
CA ASN A 149 6.02 6.57 -7.22
C ASN A 149 5.55 7.75 -6.34
N PRO A 150 6.36 8.19 -5.36
CA PRO A 150 5.98 9.29 -4.46
C PRO A 150 5.85 10.63 -5.20
N GLY A 151 6.39 10.75 -6.42
CA GLY A 151 6.49 11.98 -7.19
C GLY A 151 5.65 12.01 -8.45
N ALA A 152 4.70 11.09 -8.63
CA ALA A 152 3.96 10.86 -9.88
C ALA A 152 3.39 12.12 -10.54
N TYR A 153 3.16 13.18 -9.77
CA TYR A 153 2.51 14.41 -10.24
C TYR A 153 3.24 15.70 -9.86
N THR A 154 4.46 15.65 -9.30
CA THR A 154 5.27 16.85 -9.11
C THR A 154 6.08 17.13 -10.38
N THR A 155 5.86 18.31 -10.96
CA THR A 155 6.67 18.79 -12.09
C THR A 155 7.90 19.57 -11.62
N ASP A 156 8.03 19.84 -10.32
CA ASP A 156 9.18 20.50 -9.72
C ASP A 156 10.26 19.45 -9.37
N PRO A 157 11.44 19.51 -10.01
CA PRO A 157 12.54 18.58 -9.77
C PRO A 157 13.07 18.60 -8.33
N ARG A 158 13.07 19.77 -7.66
CA ARG A 158 13.59 19.87 -6.28
C ARG A 158 12.64 19.19 -5.30
N ARG A 159 11.35 19.42 -5.48
CA ARG A 159 10.30 18.77 -4.69
C ARG A 159 10.25 17.27 -4.94
N LEU A 160 10.45 16.83 -6.18
CA LEU A 160 10.60 15.40 -6.51
C LEU A 160 11.74 14.77 -5.73
N GLU A 161 12.90 15.42 -5.71
CA GLU A 161 14.09 14.93 -5.03
C GLU A 161 13.91 14.89 -3.50
N GLU A 162 13.28 15.91 -2.91
CA GLU A 162 12.89 15.90 -1.50
C GLU A 162 11.91 14.76 -1.18
N MET A 163 10.89 14.58 -2.00
CA MET A 163 9.91 13.48 -1.85
C MET A 163 10.56 12.12 -2.00
N LEU A 164 11.49 11.94 -2.94
CA LEU A 164 12.23 10.67 -3.10
C LEU A 164 13.16 10.39 -1.92
N ARG A 165 13.81 11.41 -1.35
CA ARG A 165 14.67 11.25 -0.16
C ARG A 165 13.88 10.95 1.12
N ALA A 166 12.71 11.58 1.28
CA ALA A 166 11.86 11.42 2.46
C ALA A 166 10.93 10.19 2.34
N SER A 167 10.58 9.78 1.13
CA SER A 167 9.65 8.69 0.90
C SER A 167 10.28 7.36 1.25
N GLN A 168 9.57 6.59 2.08
CA GLN A 168 9.82 5.16 2.21
C GLN A 168 9.19 4.44 1.01
N VAL A 169 9.56 4.85 -0.22
CA VAL A 169 9.11 4.24 -1.47
C VAL A 169 9.19 2.73 -1.28
N HIS A 170 8.22 1.98 -1.79
CA HIS A 170 8.32 0.52 -1.76
C HIS A 170 8.42 -0.08 -0.35
N THR A 171 7.48 0.28 0.53
CA THR A 171 7.39 -0.30 1.88
C THR A 171 6.08 -1.04 2.06
N VAL A 172 6.17 -2.24 2.63
CA VAL A 172 5.04 -3.04 3.11
C VAL A 172 5.34 -3.43 4.54
N GLY A 173 4.45 -3.15 5.48
CA GLY A 173 4.69 -3.47 6.88
C GLY A 173 3.43 -3.78 7.66
N ILE A 174 3.59 -4.68 8.64
CA ILE A 174 2.61 -4.93 9.68
C ILE A 174 3.30 -4.91 11.04
N THR A 175 2.61 -4.37 12.04
CA THR A 175 2.96 -4.48 13.45
C THR A 175 1.72 -4.93 14.21
N ALA A 176 1.87 -5.91 15.09
CA ALA A 176 0.76 -6.46 15.86
C ALA A 176 1.21 -6.77 17.29
N LYS A 177 0.37 -6.38 18.25
CA LYS A 177 0.37 -6.82 19.64
C LYS A 177 -0.93 -7.55 19.88
N ASN A 178 -0.85 -8.84 20.20
CA ASN A 178 -2.00 -9.71 20.20
C ASN A 178 -1.93 -10.70 21.36
N SER A 179 -2.96 -10.71 22.19
CA SER A 179 -3.22 -11.75 23.18
C SER A 179 -4.45 -12.52 22.74
N PHE A 180 -4.35 -13.83 22.56
CA PHE A 180 -5.45 -14.63 22.01
C PHE A 180 -5.50 -16.06 22.53
N ASN A 181 -6.69 -16.65 22.41
CA ASN A 181 -6.93 -18.08 22.58
C ASN A 181 -7.49 -18.66 21.29
N GLY A 182 -6.71 -19.50 20.62
CA GLY A 182 -7.05 -20.10 19.34
C GLY A 182 -5.84 -20.29 18.45
N THR A 183 -6.02 -20.18 17.13
CA THR A 183 -4.94 -20.30 16.16
C THR A 183 -4.71 -18.98 15.44
N TRP A 184 -3.44 -18.61 15.26
CA TRP A 184 -3.03 -17.48 14.47
C TRP A 184 -1.82 -17.86 13.61
N GLN A 185 -1.87 -17.48 12.34
CA GLN A 185 -0.85 -17.76 11.34
C GLN A 185 -0.48 -16.49 10.59
N THR A 186 0.78 -16.40 10.19
CA THR A 186 1.29 -15.35 9.32
C THR A 186 2.29 -15.90 8.35
N ASP A 187 2.11 -15.55 7.09
CA ASP A 187 3.01 -15.83 6.00
C ASP A 187 3.47 -14.50 5.41
N ALA A 188 4.77 -14.33 5.27
CA ALA A 188 5.37 -13.16 4.66
C ALA A 188 6.37 -13.60 3.61
N HIS A 189 6.24 -13.05 2.41
CA HIS A 189 7.03 -13.44 1.26
C HIS A 189 7.46 -12.20 0.48
N MET A 190 8.70 -12.17 0.01
CA MET A 190 9.14 -11.19 -0.97
C MET A 190 9.97 -11.87 -2.03
N HIS A 191 9.53 -11.77 -3.28
CA HIS A 191 10.24 -12.33 -4.42
C HIS A 191 10.65 -11.26 -5.41
N LYS A 192 11.95 -11.20 -5.68
CA LYS A 192 12.55 -10.43 -6.76
C LYS A 192 13.30 -11.35 -7.70
N MET A 193 12.87 -11.31 -8.95
CA MET A 193 13.43 -12.15 -10.00
C MET A 193 14.95 -11.94 -10.08
N PHE A 194 15.70 -13.05 -9.98
CA PHE A 194 17.17 -13.11 -10.07
C PHE A 194 17.98 -12.37 -9.00
N SER A 195 17.35 -11.82 -7.95
CA SER A 195 18.10 -11.09 -6.90
C SER A 195 17.83 -11.58 -5.49
N LYS A 196 16.57 -11.83 -5.11
CA LYS A 196 16.23 -12.09 -3.70
C LYS A 196 14.91 -12.84 -3.55
N ASP A 197 14.89 -13.84 -2.67
CA ASP A 197 13.68 -14.52 -2.21
C ASP A 197 13.72 -14.54 -0.68
N ILE A 198 12.68 -14.05 -0.03
CA ILE A 198 12.52 -14.06 1.44
C ILE A 198 11.19 -14.72 1.76
N ARG A 199 11.20 -15.65 2.72
CA ARG A 199 10.00 -16.30 3.26
C ARG A 199 10.07 -16.35 4.78
N ALA A 200 8.98 -15.99 5.42
CA ALA A 200 8.77 -16.20 6.85
C ALA A 200 7.38 -16.81 7.03
N HIS A 201 7.31 -17.83 7.89
CA HIS A 201 6.07 -18.50 8.26
C HIS A 201 6.04 -18.65 9.77
N GLU A 202 4.96 -18.19 10.39
CA GLU A 202 4.74 -18.20 11.82
C GLU A 202 3.35 -18.76 12.10
N MET A 203 3.24 -19.71 13.03
CA MET A 203 1.96 -20.29 13.44
C MET A 203 1.97 -20.56 14.95
N PHE A 204 0.91 -20.11 15.62
CA PHE A 204 0.71 -20.27 17.06
C PHE A 204 -0.69 -20.84 17.30
N SER A 205 -0.82 -21.81 18.22
CA SER A 205 -2.10 -22.45 18.51
C SER A 205 -2.24 -22.81 19.99
N GLY A 206 -3.17 -22.15 20.68
CA GLY A 206 -3.35 -22.21 22.13
C GLY A 206 -3.59 -20.81 22.69
N THR A 207 -3.15 -20.59 23.93
CA THR A 207 -3.18 -19.26 24.56
C THR A 207 -1.80 -18.62 24.45
N PHE A 208 -1.70 -17.55 23.68
CA PHE A 208 -0.43 -16.86 23.41
C PHE A 208 -0.59 -15.35 23.52
N GLU A 209 0.49 -14.71 23.94
CA GLU A 209 0.71 -13.27 23.79
C GLU A 209 1.89 -13.10 22.83
N VAL A 210 1.70 -12.31 21.79
CA VAL A 210 2.67 -12.13 20.72
C VAL A 210 2.76 -10.66 20.35
N GLU A 211 3.99 -10.16 20.34
CA GLU A 211 4.35 -8.87 19.76
C GLU A 211 5.27 -9.12 18.57
N LYS A 212 4.92 -8.59 17.40
CA LYS A 212 5.72 -8.77 16.19
C LYS A 212 5.71 -7.54 15.29
N THR A 213 6.72 -7.47 14.44
CA THR A 213 6.79 -6.52 13.33
C THR A 213 7.42 -7.20 12.13
N ILE A 214 6.74 -7.15 10.98
CA ILE A 214 7.26 -7.61 9.69
C ILE A 214 7.28 -6.41 8.77
N LYS A 215 8.45 -6.11 8.18
CA LYS A 215 8.62 -4.98 7.28
C LYS A 215 9.50 -5.37 6.09
N PHE A 216 8.93 -5.29 4.89
CA PHE A 216 9.69 -5.28 3.65
C PHE A 216 9.87 -3.83 3.20
N ARG A 217 11.11 -3.47 2.90
CA ARG A 217 11.45 -2.14 2.40
C ARG A 217 12.52 -2.27 1.33
N GLU A 218 12.33 -1.54 0.26
CA GLU A 218 13.36 -1.23 -0.72
C GLU A 218 13.58 0.26 -0.77
N SER A 219 14.83 0.70 -0.70
CA SER A 219 15.15 2.11 -0.93
C SER A 219 15.66 2.26 -2.36
N PRO A 220 15.20 3.27 -3.13
CA PRO A 220 15.83 3.61 -4.40
C PRO A 220 17.19 4.25 -4.10
N VAL A 221 18.21 3.41 -3.96
CA VAL A 221 19.60 3.87 -4.01
C VAL A 221 20.02 3.78 -5.46
N ALA A 222 20.58 4.87 -6.02
CA ALA A 222 21.17 4.79 -7.34
C ALA A 222 22.24 3.69 -7.32
N GLU A 223 22.04 2.64 -8.12
CA GLU A 223 23.13 1.70 -8.37
C GLU A 223 24.26 2.49 -9.02
N GLU A 224 25.41 2.57 -8.36
CA GLU A 224 26.62 2.91 -9.06
C GLU A 224 26.83 1.81 -10.10
N LYS A 225 26.52 2.12 -11.36
CA LYS A 225 26.96 1.31 -12.49
C LYS A 225 28.47 1.25 -12.37
N GLN A 226 29.00 0.13 -11.86
CA GLN A 226 30.36 -0.25 -12.19
C GLN A 226 30.38 -0.52 -13.69
N THR A 227 30.62 0.53 -14.46
CA THR A 227 31.12 0.38 -15.82
C THR A 227 32.41 -0.42 -15.68
N GLY A 228 32.47 -1.62 -16.28
CA GLY A 228 33.63 -2.51 -16.24
C GLY A 228 34.90 -1.93 -16.90
N CYS A 229 34.93 -0.63 -17.17
CA CYS A 229 36.02 0.14 -17.73
C CYS A 229 36.47 1.30 -16.82
N ASP A 230 35.96 1.41 -15.59
CA ASP A 230 36.47 2.40 -14.62
C ASP A 230 37.83 1.91 -14.10
N GLY A 231 38.90 2.34 -14.79
CA GLY A 231 40.29 2.04 -14.44
C GLY A 231 41.12 1.38 -15.53
N ILE A 232 40.58 1.16 -16.74
CA ILE A 232 41.40 0.82 -17.92
C ILE A 232 41.45 2.06 -18.81
N ASP A 233 42.64 2.66 -18.87
CA ASP A 233 43.02 3.69 -19.82
C ASP A 233 42.92 3.08 -21.23
N CYS A 234 41.98 3.57 -22.06
CA CYS A 234 41.91 3.25 -23.49
C CYS A 234 42.78 4.22 -24.28
#